data_AF-A0AAU0U6H1-F1
#
_entry.id   AF-A0AAU0U6H1-F1
#
_cell.length_a   1.000
_cell.length_b   1.000
_cell.length_c   1.000
_cell.angle_alpha   90.00
_cell.angle_beta   90.00
_cell.angle_gamma   90.00
#
_symmetry.space_group_name_H-M   'P 1'
#
loop_
_entity.id
_entity.type
_entity.pdbx_description
1 polymer ?
#
loop_
_entity_poly.entity_id
_entity_poly.type
_entity_poly.pdbx_seq_one_letter_code
_entity_poly.pdbx_strand_id
1 'polypeptide(L)'
;MKDKLVDHQWTKIIERDSFAKDILREKIKQITQLEEVIRSEDGEEAARIVFDDGRIKHALTRCLENLEGSNSVNEHDFWICYEYATAAAKKAQVIIDDQ
;
A
#
# COMPACT_ATOMS: atom_id res chain seq x y z
N MET A 1 3.82 16.14 5.45
CA MET A 1 3.19 15.06 6.26
C MET A 1 4.26 14.36 7.10
N LYS A 2 3.97 13.91 8.33
CA LYS A 2 4.99 13.25 9.20
C LYS A 2 4.88 11.73 9.29
N ASP A 3 3.79 11.15 8.78
CA ASP A 3 3.56 9.71 8.89
C ASP A 3 4.15 8.99 7.69
N LYS A 4 5.06 8.05 7.97
CA LYS A 4 5.66 7.20 6.95
C LYS A 4 4.63 6.21 6.43
N LEU A 5 4.51 6.09 5.10
CA LEU A 5 3.70 5.04 4.47
C LEU A 5 4.11 3.66 4.99
N VAL A 6 5.42 3.36 4.93
CA VAL A 6 6.03 2.16 5.49
C VAL A 6 6.55 2.45 6.90
N ASP A 7 5.75 2.08 7.90
CA ASP A 7 6.04 2.26 9.31
C ASP A 7 6.26 0.90 10.03
N HIS A 8 6.33 0.94 11.36
CA HIS A 8 6.49 -0.25 12.18
C HIS A 8 5.34 -1.25 12.02
N GLN A 9 4.09 -0.79 11.83
CA GLN A 9 2.94 -1.67 11.60
C GLN A 9 3.04 -2.36 10.24
N TRP A 10 3.57 -1.70 9.22
CA TRP A 10 3.80 -2.34 7.90
C TRP A 10 4.64 -3.63 8.00
N THR A 11 5.61 -3.65 8.92
CA THR A 11 6.46 -4.84 9.12
C THR A 11 5.70 -6.04 9.67
N LYS A 12 4.53 -5.82 10.28
CA LYS A 12 3.67 -6.86 10.84
C LYS A 12 2.82 -7.58 9.80
N ILE A 13 2.71 -7.05 8.58
CA ILE A 13 1.99 -7.70 7.48
C ILE A 13 2.59 -9.09 7.15
N ILE A 14 3.91 -9.26 7.31
CA ILE A 14 4.59 -10.54 7.05
C ILE A 14 4.22 -11.65 8.04
N GLU A 15 3.62 -11.30 9.18
CA GLU A 15 3.19 -12.27 10.19
C GLU A 15 1.95 -13.05 9.72
N ARG A 16 1.21 -12.51 8.73
CA ARG A 16 0.11 -13.19 8.01
C ARG A 16 -1.01 -13.74 8.91
N ASP A 17 -1.19 -13.14 10.08
CA ASP A 17 -2.22 -13.50 11.05
C ASP A 17 -3.45 -12.59 10.94
N SER A 18 -4.34 -12.64 11.94
CA SER A 18 -5.50 -11.75 11.99
C SER A 18 -5.11 -10.27 12.09
N PHE A 19 -4.01 -9.96 12.76
CA PHE A 19 -3.53 -8.59 12.94
C PHE A 19 -2.99 -8.02 11.62
N ALA A 20 -2.31 -8.85 10.82
CA ALA A 20 -1.87 -8.48 9.47
C ALA A 20 -3.04 -8.06 8.56
N LYS A 21 -4.22 -8.69 8.69
CA LYS A 21 -5.42 -8.29 7.92
C LYS A 21 -5.89 -6.89 8.28
N ASP A 22 -5.92 -6.56 9.56
CA ASP A 22 -6.37 -5.25 10.02
C ASP A 22 -5.41 -4.14 9.58
N ILE A 23 -4.09 -4.41 9.65
CA ILE A 23 -3.07 -3.49 9.13
C ILE A 23 -3.22 -3.30 7.62
N LEU A 24 -3.44 -4.36 6.85
CA LEU A 24 -3.64 -4.24 5.40
C LEU A 24 -4.83 -3.34 5.07
N ARG A 25 -5.97 -3.52 5.76
CA ARG A 25 -7.15 -2.66 5.59
C ARG A 25 -6.86 -1.20 5.96
N GLU A 26 -6.15 -0.97 7.06
CA GLU A 26 -5.74 0.37 7.50
C GLU A 26 -4.83 1.03 6.45
N LYS A 27 -3.82 0.33 5.95
CA LYS A 27 -2.87 0.87 4.96
C LYS A 27 -3.52 1.12 3.60
N ILE A 28 -4.42 0.25 3.15
CA ILE A 28 -5.23 0.48 1.94
C ILE A 28 -6.06 1.76 2.08
N LYS A 29 -6.70 1.96 3.24
CA LYS A 29 -7.48 3.17 3.53
C LYS A 29 -6.58 4.42 3.56
N GLN A 30 -5.44 4.35 4.25
CA GLN A 30 -4.48 5.45 4.34
C GLN A 30 -3.99 5.88 2.95
N ILE A 31 -3.57 4.92 2.11
CA ILE A 31 -3.12 5.21 0.73
C ILE A 31 -4.24 5.84 -0.08
N THR A 32 -5.47 5.33 0.02
CA THR A 32 -6.62 5.89 -0.71
C THR A 32 -6.88 7.35 -0.32
N GLN A 33 -6.82 7.66 0.98
CA GLN A 33 -7.02 9.03 1.47
C GLN A 33 -5.90 9.96 1.01
N LEU A 34 -4.64 9.51 1.05
CA LEU A 34 -3.52 10.31 0.58
C LEU A 34 -3.56 10.52 -0.95
N GLU A 35 -3.98 9.51 -1.71
CA GLU A 35 -4.19 9.59 -3.15
C GLU A 35 -5.24 10.66 -3.49
N GLU A 36 -6.34 10.72 -2.73
CA GLU A 36 -7.38 11.76 -2.89
C GLU A 36 -6.88 13.16 -2.54
N VAL A 37 -6.09 13.29 -1.47
CA VAL A 37 -5.50 14.58 -1.08
C VAL A 37 -4.55 15.11 -2.15
N ILE A 38 -3.57 14.30 -2.59
CA ILE A 38 -2.62 14.70 -3.64
C ILE A 38 -3.35 14.98 -4.95
N ARG A 39 -4.37 14.18 -5.31
CA ARG A 39 -5.21 14.45 -6.49
C ARG A 39 -5.90 15.82 -6.40
N SER A 40 -6.39 16.19 -5.22
CA SER A 40 -7.08 17.46 -5.00
C SER A 40 -6.14 18.67 -4.97
N GLU A 41 -4.92 18.50 -4.48
CA GLU A 41 -3.95 19.58 -4.28
C GLU A 41 -3.06 19.78 -5.52
N ASP A 42 -2.56 18.69 -6.10
CA ASP A 42 -1.54 18.70 -7.17
C ASP A 42 -2.07 18.18 -8.52
N GLY A 43 -3.28 17.62 -8.53
CA GLY A 43 -3.95 17.12 -9.73
C GLY A 43 -3.76 15.61 -9.97
N GLU A 44 -4.50 15.11 -10.97
CA GLU A 44 -4.58 13.68 -11.27
C GLU A 44 -3.21 13.06 -11.61
N GLU A 45 -2.40 13.74 -12.43
CA GLU A 45 -1.10 13.21 -12.86
C GLU A 45 -0.12 13.06 -11.68
N ALA A 46 -0.13 14.01 -10.75
CA ALA A 46 0.69 13.94 -9.56
C ALA A 46 0.32 12.73 -8.69
N ALA A 47 -0.98 12.51 -8.45
CA ALA A 47 -1.45 11.34 -7.71
C ALA A 47 -1.07 10.02 -8.39
N ARG A 48 -1.18 9.95 -9.73
CA ARG A 48 -0.78 8.77 -10.51
C ARG A 48 0.72 8.50 -10.42
N ILE A 49 1.55 9.53 -10.50
CA ILE A 49 3.01 9.40 -10.36
C ILE A 49 3.38 8.94 -8.94
N VAL A 50 2.83 9.58 -7.92
CA VAL A 50 3.15 9.29 -6.51
C VAL A 50 2.74 7.87 -6.13
N PHE A 51 1.53 7.43 -6.50
CA PHE A 51 0.98 6.14 -6.09
C PHE A 51 1.13 5.02 -7.13
N ASP A 52 2.05 5.20 -8.10
CA ASP A 52 2.34 4.26 -9.19
C ASP A 52 1.06 3.76 -9.87
N ASP A 53 0.21 4.70 -10.30
CA ASP A 53 -1.08 4.45 -10.95
C ASP A 53 -2.01 3.52 -10.14
N GLY A 54 -2.01 3.70 -8.80
CA GLY A 54 -2.82 2.92 -7.87
C GLY A 54 -2.32 1.50 -7.62
N ARG A 55 -1.17 1.11 -8.16
CA ARG A 55 -0.62 -0.25 -8.02
C ARG A 55 -0.22 -0.59 -6.58
N ILE A 56 0.16 0.40 -5.77
CA ILE A 56 0.46 0.17 -4.34
C ILE A 56 -0.78 -0.37 -3.62
N LYS A 57 -1.92 0.32 -3.79
CA LYS A 57 -3.21 -0.09 -3.24
C LYS A 57 -3.61 -1.46 -3.76
N HIS A 58 -3.50 -1.69 -5.07
CA HIS A 58 -3.81 -2.98 -5.69
C HIS A 58 -3.00 -4.13 -5.06
N ALA A 59 -1.68 -3.96 -4.91
CA ALA A 59 -0.82 -4.99 -4.36
C ALA A 59 -1.15 -5.31 -2.89
N LEU A 60 -1.46 -4.31 -2.06
CA LEU A 60 -1.93 -4.55 -0.69
C LEU A 60 -3.29 -5.27 -0.67
N THR A 61 -4.21 -4.95 -1.58
CA THR A 61 -5.48 -5.67 -1.72
C THR A 61 -5.25 -7.14 -2.05
N ARG A 62 -4.32 -7.46 -2.96
CA ARG A 62 -3.96 -8.86 -3.26
C ARG A 62 -3.39 -9.58 -2.04
N CYS A 63 -2.57 -8.90 -1.23
CA CYS A 63 -2.11 -9.46 0.04
C CYS A 63 -3.30 -9.79 0.98
N LEU A 64 -4.26 -8.88 1.09
CA LEU A 64 -5.45 -9.07 1.93
C LEU A 64 -6.32 -10.24 1.43
N GLU A 65 -6.58 -10.30 0.12
CA GLU A 65 -7.34 -11.38 -0.51
C GLU A 65 -6.71 -12.76 -0.23
N ASN A 66 -5.37 -12.87 -0.27
CA ASN A 66 -4.69 -14.10 0.12
C ASN A 66 -4.98 -14.47 1.58
N LEU A 67 -4.85 -13.51 2.51
CA LEU A 67 -5.11 -13.78 3.93
C LEU A 67 -6.59 -14.09 4.21
N GLU A 68 -7.51 -13.57 3.40
CA GLU A 68 -8.94 -13.87 3.47
C GLU A 68 -9.33 -15.22 2.83
N GLY A 69 -8.36 -15.94 2.24
CA GLY A 69 -8.58 -17.28 1.69
C GLY A 69 -9.07 -17.27 0.24
N SER A 70 -8.73 -16.24 -0.54
CA SER A 70 -9.04 -16.18 -1.97
C SER A 70 -8.45 -17.36 -2.75
N ASN A 71 -9.26 -17.96 -3.62
CA ASN A 71 -8.82 -19.03 -4.52
C ASN A 71 -7.98 -18.52 -5.71
N SER A 72 -7.90 -17.20 -5.92
CA SER A 72 -7.18 -16.58 -7.04
C SER A 72 -5.83 -15.98 -6.65
N VAL A 73 -5.45 -16.05 -5.37
CA VAL A 73 -4.20 -15.47 -4.85
C VAL A 73 -3.52 -16.52 -3.98
N ASN A 74 -2.41 -17.06 -4.45
CA ASN A 74 -1.62 -18.02 -3.67
C ASN A 74 -0.57 -17.30 -2.81
N GLU A 75 0.18 -18.08 -2.05
CA GLU A 75 1.23 -17.54 -1.17
C GLU A 75 2.37 -16.84 -1.91
N HIS A 76 2.75 -17.30 -3.11
CA HIS A 76 3.78 -16.61 -3.91
C HIS A 76 3.27 -15.25 -4.37
N ASP A 77 1.99 -15.17 -4.77
CA ASP A 77 1.37 -13.89 -5.14
C ASP A 77 1.37 -12.91 -3.96
N PHE A 78 1.12 -13.40 -2.74
CA PHE A 78 1.25 -12.58 -1.53
C PHE A 78 2.64 -11.96 -1.39
N TRP A 79 3.70 -12.78 -1.49
CA TRP A 79 5.07 -12.28 -1.31
C TRP A 79 5.47 -11.30 -2.42
N ILE A 80 5.15 -11.62 -3.67
CA ILE A 80 5.40 -10.73 -4.82
C ILE A 80 4.69 -9.38 -4.62
N CYS A 81 3.42 -9.41 -4.22
CA CYS A 81 2.65 -8.20 -4.00
C CYS A 81 3.17 -7.41 -2.79
N TYR A 82 3.54 -8.08 -1.70
CA TYR A 82 4.07 -7.44 -0.50
C TYR A 82 5.40 -6.72 -0.77
N GLU A 83 6.34 -7.40 -1.44
CA GLU A 83 7.64 -6.82 -1.79
C GLU A 83 7.48 -5.62 -2.72
N TYR A 84 6.64 -5.77 -3.75
CA TYR A 84 6.33 -4.68 -4.67
C TYR A 84 5.70 -3.48 -3.94
N ALA A 85 4.64 -3.70 -3.13
CA ALA A 85 3.97 -2.64 -2.39
C ALA A 85 4.94 -1.92 -1.45
N THR A 86 5.82 -2.67 -0.79
CA THR A 86 6.83 -2.10 0.12
C THR A 86 7.83 -1.22 -0.63
N ALA A 87 8.34 -1.68 -1.76
CA ALA A 87 9.28 -0.90 -2.57
C ALA A 87 8.62 0.34 -3.16
N ALA A 88 7.41 0.21 -3.68
CA ALA A 88 6.66 1.31 -4.28
C ALA A 88 6.22 2.35 -3.22
N ALA A 89 5.76 1.93 -2.04
CA ALA A 89 5.41 2.84 -0.95
C ALA A 89 6.61 3.62 -0.42
N LYS A 90 7.80 3.02 -0.37
CA LYS A 90 9.04 3.74 -0.04
C LYS A 90 9.39 4.81 -1.08
N LYS A 91 9.20 4.50 -2.38
CA LYS A 91 9.40 5.48 -3.46
C LYS A 91 8.38 6.62 -3.39
N ALA A 92 7.11 6.29 -3.17
CA ALA A 92 6.04 7.26 -2.98
C ALA A 92 6.36 8.23 -1.83
N GLN A 93 6.85 7.70 -0.69
CA GLN A 93 7.26 8.53 0.44
C GLN A 93 8.37 9.53 0.06
N VAL A 94 9.38 9.08 -0.71
CA VAL A 94 10.46 9.98 -1.15
C VAL A 94 9.91 11.11 -2.02
N ILE A 95 8.96 10.83 -2.90
CA ILE A 95 8.32 11.86 -3.74
C ILE A 95 7.52 12.84 -2.88
N ILE A 96 6.72 12.33 -1.95
CA ILE A 96 5.91 13.15 -1.02
C ILE A 96 6.78 14.04 -0.13
N ASP A 97 7.94 13.54 0.30
CA ASP A 97 8.86 14.28 1.18
C ASP A 97 9.67 15.35 0.41
N ASP A 98 9.77 15.26 -0.92
CA ASP A 98 10.47 16.22 -1.81
C ASP A 98 9.55 17.34 -2.32
N GLN A 99 8.23 17.24 -2.06
CA GLN A 99 7.24 18.30 -2.30
C GLN A 99 7.20 19.31 -1.14
#